data_AF-A0A3C0FKG1-F1
#
_entry.id   AF-A0A3C0FKG1-F1
#
_cell.length_a   1.000
_cell.length_b   1.000
_cell.length_c   1.000
_cell.angle_alpha   90.00
_cell.angle_beta   90.00
_cell.angle_gamma   90.00
#
_symmetry.space_group_name_H-M   'P 1'
#
loop_
_entity.id
_entity.type
_entity.pdbx_description
1 polymer ?
#
loop_
_entity_poly.entity_id
_entity_poly.type
_entity_poly.pdbx_seq_one_letter_code
_entity_poly.pdbx_strand_id
1 'polypeptide(L)' 'GFEFALEVRDEPWGQRHFALLDPNGVRIDIFSPTAELSPEYAQQFKETGNETVMA' A
#
# COMPACT_ATOMS: atom_id res chain seq x y z
N GLY A 1 14.80 17.10 8.15
CA GLY A 1 13.47 17.17 7.51
C GLY A 1 13.15 15.83 6.90
N PHE A 2 11.91 15.58 6.48
CA PHE A 2 11.58 14.40 5.70
C PHE A 2 11.78 14.67 4.21
N GLU A 3 12.25 13.65 3.49
CA GLU A 3 12.37 13.65 2.02
C GLU A 3 11.38 12.64 1.42
N PHE A 4 10.88 12.89 0.21
CA PHE A 4 10.07 11.90 -0.49
C PHE A 4 10.96 10.76 -0.98
N ALA A 5 10.76 9.57 -0.40
CA ALA A 5 11.37 8.33 -0.86
C ALA A 5 10.54 7.64 -1.96
N LEU A 6 9.26 8.00 -2.04
CA LEU A 6 8.32 7.62 -3.10
C LEU A 6 7.23 8.69 -3.16
N GLU A 7 6.99 9.24 -4.35
CA GLU A 7 5.86 10.14 -4.59
C GLU A 7 4.52 9.41 -4.47
N VAL A 8 3.43 10.15 -4.26
CA VAL A 8 2.09 9.55 -4.16
C VAL A 8 1.73 8.86 -5.47
N ARG A 9 1.30 7.60 -5.38
CA ARG A 9 0.82 6.83 -6.53
C ARG A 9 -0.24 5.82 -6.13
N ASP A 10 -1.03 5.43 -7.11
CA ASP A 10 -1.97 4.33 -7.04
C ASP A 10 -1.27 3.05 -7.48
N GLU A 11 -1.34 2.03 -6.63
CA GLU A 11 -0.79 0.72 -6.90
C GLU A 11 -1.86 -0.22 -7.49
N PRO A 12 -1.47 -1.12 -8.40
CA PRO A 12 -2.41 -2.02 -9.07
C PRO A 12 -3.10 -3.02 -8.11
N TRP A 13 -2.63 -3.13 -6.85
CA TRP A 13 -3.25 -3.93 -5.79
C TRP A 13 -4.23 -3.12 -4.90
N GLY A 14 -4.69 -1.94 -5.34
CA GLY A 14 -5.77 -1.19 -4.68
C GLY A 14 -5.33 -0.32 -3.51
N GLN A 15 -4.04 0.03 -3.42
CA GLN A 15 -3.53 0.96 -2.41
C GLN A 15 -3.06 2.26 -3.04
N ARG A 16 -3.42 3.40 -2.42
CA ARG A 16 -2.79 4.69 -2.67
C ARG A 16 -1.78 4.94 -1.57
N HIS A 17 -0.51 5.13 -1.92
CA HIS A 17 0.53 5.34 -0.92
C HIS A 17 1.65 6.26 -1.37
N PHE A 18 2.40 6.76 -0.39
CA PHE A 18 3.66 7.49 -0.57
C PHE A 18 4.61 7.10 0.57
N ALA A 19 5.90 7.37 0.40
CA ALA A 19 6.88 7.08 1.44
C ALA A 19 7.80 8.29 1.70
N LEU A 20 8.13 8.47 2.98
CA LEU A 20 9.07 9.46 3.45
C LEU A 20 10.34 8.81 3.98
N LEU A 21 11.48 9.45 3.77
CA LEU A 21 12.75 9.12 4.41
C LEU A 21 13.05 10.18 5.47
N ASP A 22 13.30 9.74 6.71
CA ASP A 22 13.77 10.62 7.76
C ASP A 22 15.31 10.81 7.70
N PRO A 23 15.88 11.83 8.39
CA PRO A 23 17.33 12.07 8.38
C PRO A 23 18.18 10.96 8.99
N ASN A 24 17.59 10.05 9.75
CA ASN A 24 18.28 8.92 10.38
C ASN A 24 18.26 7.66 9.49
N GLY A 25 17.63 7.74 8.32
CA GLY A 25 17.51 6.62 7.38
C GLY A 25 16.28 5.73 7.60
N VAL A 26 15.31 6.15 8.43
CA VAL A 26 14.06 5.42 8.62
C VAL A 26 13.07 5.77 7.52
N ARG A 27 12.55 4.75 6.83
CA ARG A 27 11.50 4.90 5.83
C ARG A 27 10.12 4.69 6.47
N ILE A 28 9.23 5.66 6.28
CA ILE A 28 7.85 5.61 6.72
C ILE A 28 6.96 5.48 5.48
N ASP A 29 6.21 4.39 5.39
CA ASP A 29 5.24 4.13 4.32
C ASP A 29 3.82 4.41 4.83
N ILE A 30 3.07 5.24 4.12
CA ILE A 30 1.71 5.63 4.48
C ILE A 30 0.80 5.25 3.32
N PHE A 31 -0.11 4.29 3.56
CA PHE A 31 -1.02 3.78 2.55
C PHE A 31 -2.49 3.84 2.99
N SER A 32 -3.38 3.86 2.00
CA SER A 32 -4.83 3.71 2.18
C SER A 32 -5.41 2.79 1.10
N PRO A 33 -6.44 1.97 1.38
CA PRO A 33 -7.06 1.07 0.40
C PRO A 33 -8.07 1.83 -0.49
N THR A 34 -7.67 2.99 -1.03
CA THR A 34 -8.55 3.88 -1.81
C THR A 34 -8.26 3.85 -3.30
N ALA A 35 -7.22 3.15 -3.74
CA ALA A 35 -6.92 2.99 -5.17
C ALA A 35 -7.75 1.85 -5.78
N GLU A 36 -7.95 1.90 -7.09
CA GLU A 36 -8.65 0.85 -7.82
C GLU A 36 -7.80 -0.42 -7.92
N LEU A 37 -8.42 -1.58 -7.64
CA LEU A 37 -7.78 -2.88 -7.81
C LEU A 37 -7.75 -3.24 -9.31
N SER A 38 -6.56 -3.48 -9.84
CA SER A 38 -6.42 -3.92 -11.22
C SER A 38 -6.98 -5.34 -11.43
N PRO A 39 -7.40 -5.70 -12.66
CA PRO A 39 -7.97 -7.01 -12.95
C PRO A 39 -7.04 -8.19 -12.61
N GLU A 40 -5.72 -8.00 -12.75
CA GLU A 40 -4.71 -9.02 -12.47
C GLU A 40 -4.69 -9.40 -10.97
N TYR A 41 -4.83 -8.41 -10.08
CA TYR A 41 -4.84 -8.63 -8.64
C TYR A 41 -6.22 -9.02 -8.10
N ALA A 42 -7.31 -8.66 -8.78
CA ALA A 42 -8.67 -9.06 -8.42
C ALA A 42 -8.89 -10.59 -8.39
N GLN A 43 -8.06 -11.35 -9.11
CA GLN A 43 -8.15 -12.81 -9.13
C GLN A 43 -7.61 -13.45 -7.83
N GLN A 44 -6.65 -12.82 -7.15
CA GLN A 44 -6.01 -13.35 -5.94
C GLN A 44 -6.86 -13.13 -4.67
N PHE A 45 -7.62 -12.04 -4.58
CA PHE A 45 -8.42 -11.71 -3.40
C PHE A 45 -9.69 -12.57 -3.21
N LYS A 46 -10.13 -13.30 -4.24
CA LYS A 46 -11.30 -14.19 -4.13
C LYS A 46 -11.06 -15.40 -3.23
N GLU A 47 -9.80 -15.70 -2.90
CA GLU A 47 -9.44 -16.91 -2.14
C GLU A 47 -9.16 -16.65 -0.65
N THR A 48 -8.89 -15.40 -0.23
CA THR A 48 -8.44 -15.11 1.16
C THR A 48 -9.48 -14.36 2.01
N GLY A 49 -10.63 -13.98 1.44
CA GLY A 49 -11.65 -13.16 2.11
C GLY A 49 -12.56 -13.86 3.12
N ASN A 50 -12.27 -15.11 3.54
CA ASN A 50 -13.10 -15.85 4.48
C ASN A 50 -12.34 -16.53 5.63
N GLU A 51 -11.06 -16.21 5.83
CA GLU A 51 -10.30 -16.66 7.00
C GLU A 51 -9.80 -15.46 7.82
N THR A 52 -10.65 -15.07 8.78
CA THR A 52 -10.26 -14.80 10.16
C THR A 52 -9.20 -13.70 10.39
N VAL A 53 -9.69 -12.50 10.70
CA VAL A 53 -9.00 -11.58 11.63
C VAL A 53 -8.98 -12.20 13.03
N MET A 54 -7.97 -13.02 13.32
CA MET A 54 -7.60 -13.38 14.70
C MET A 54 -6.08 -13.26 14.83
N ALA A 55 -5.65 -12.06 15.22
CA ALA A 55 -4.51 -11.81 16.08
C ALA A 55 -4.65 -10.40 16.66
#